data_AF-A0A0S6W3X9-F1
#
_entry.id   AF-A0A0S6W3X9-F1
#
_cell.length_a   1.000
_cell.length_b   1.000
_cell.length_c   1.000
_cell.angle_alpha   90.00
_cell.angle_beta   90.00
_cell.angle_gamma   90.00
#
_symmetry.space_group_name_H-M   'P 1'
#
loop_
_entity.id
_entity.type
_entity.pdbx_description
1 polymer ?
#
loop_
_entity_poly.entity_id
_entity_poly.type
_entity_poly.pdbx_seq_one_letter_code
_entity_poly.pdbx_strand_id
1 'polypeptide(L)'
;MFVDPPYTAGHGKRAGARLYDHADINHQELFALMSAVNGAFLMTYDGASDIRELAAQYGFETQTIAMKNTHHAEMTELLIGRDLLWLKEGDR
;
A
#
# COMPACT_ATOMS: atom_id res chain seq x y z
N MET A 1 -11.17 -0.44 -8.47
CA MET A 1 -11.45 -0.82 -7.05
C MET A 1 -10.42 -0.14 -6.15
N PHE A 2 -10.82 0.33 -4.96
CA PHE A 2 -9.90 0.94 -3.98
C PHE A 2 -9.81 0.06 -2.74
N VAL A 3 -8.60 -0.16 -2.21
CA VAL A 3 -8.33 -1.03 -1.05
C VAL A 3 -7.35 -0.33 -0.11
N ASP A 4 -7.76 -0.11 1.14
CA ASP A 4 -6.94 0.55 2.16
C ASP A 4 -6.84 -0.36 3.40
N PRO A 5 -6.01 -1.41 3.34
CA PRO A 5 -5.98 -2.41 4.41
C PRO A 5 -5.32 -1.88 5.69
N PRO A 6 -5.63 -2.45 6.88
CA PRO A 6 -4.93 -2.09 8.11
C PRO A 6 -3.43 -2.40 8.01
N TYR A 7 -2.58 -1.37 8.00
CA TYR A 7 -1.13 -1.51 7.87
C TYR A 7 -0.47 -1.79 9.22
N THR A 8 -0.25 -3.07 9.51
CA THR A 8 0.68 -3.50 10.57
C THR A 8 1.97 -4.11 10.00
N ALA A 9 2.11 -4.18 8.68
CA ALA A 9 3.19 -4.88 7.99
C ALA A 9 4.60 -4.35 8.31
N GLY A 10 4.78 -3.05 8.51
CA GLY A 10 6.11 -2.52 8.82
C GLY A 10 6.58 -2.97 10.20
N HIS A 11 7.72 -3.67 10.25
CA HIS A 11 8.46 -4.13 11.45
C HIS A 11 8.75 -3.07 12.56
N GLY A 12 8.18 -1.87 12.49
CA GLY A 12 8.27 -0.82 13.52
C GLY A 12 7.00 0.01 13.76
N LYS A 13 5.89 -0.15 13.02
CA LYS A 13 4.70 0.70 13.18
C LYS A 13 3.54 -0.04 13.85
N ARG A 14 3.57 -0.06 15.18
CA ARG A 14 2.50 -0.62 16.03
C ARG A 14 1.28 0.31 16.21
N ALA A 15 1.13 1.34 15.38
CA ALA A 15 0.03 2.31 15.51
C ALA A 15 -1.34 1.70 15.14
N GLY A 16 -1.38 0.78 14.16
CA GLY A 16 -2.61 0.09 13.74
C GLY A 16 -3.11 -0.97 14.73
N ALA A 17 -2.23 -1.53 15.56
CA ALA A 17 -2.55 -2.61 16.50
C ALA A 17 -3.51 -2.21 17.64
N ARG A 18 -3.72 -0.90 17.86
CA ARG A 18 -4.66 -0.37 18.86
C ARG A 18 -6.00 0.09 18.25
N LEU A 19 -6.08 0.19 16.92
CA LEU A 19 -7.25 0.71 16.21
C LEU A 19 -8.14 -0.40 15.61
N TYR A 20 -7.60 -1.60 15.40
CA TYR A 20 -8.34 -2.73 14.82
C TYR A 20 -8.13 -4.01 15.64
N ASP A 21 -9.21 -4.65 16.05
CA ASP A 21 -9.17 -5.96 16.76
C ASP A 21 -8.62 -7.10 15.86
N HIS A 22 -8.62 -6.90 14.54
CA HIS A 22 -8.09 -7.84 13.53
C HIS A 22 -7.02 -7.17 12.65
N ALA A 23 -6.02 -6.58 13.27
CA ALA A 23 -4.96 -5.83 12.57
C ALA A 23 -3.91 -6.73 11.87
N ASP A 24 -3.92 -8.04 12.14
CA ASP A 24 -3.00 -9.02 11.55
C ASP A 24 -3.69 -9.68 10.35
N ILE A 25 -3.55 -9.04 9.19
CA ILE A 25 -4.07 -9.58 7.93
C ILE A 25 -2.92 -10.25 7.16
N ASN A 26 -3.25 -11.34 6.46
CA ASN A 26 -2.30 -11.97 5.57
C ASN A 26 -2.11 -11.12 4.30
N HIS A 27 -1.13 -10.22 4.32
CA HIS A 27 -0.82 -9.36 3.17
C HIS A 27 -0.45 -10.15 1.92
N GLN A 28 0.19 -11.32 2.06
CA GLN A 28 0.51 -12.16 0.91
C GLN A 28 -0.75 -12.68 0.22
N GLU A 29 -1.73 -13.14 0.99
CA GLU A 29 -3.02 -13.60 0.48
C GLU A 29 -3.82 -12.46 -0.15
N LEU A 30 -3.81 -11.26 0.45
CA LEU A 30 -4.41 -10.08 -0.15
C LEU A 30 -3.80 -9.78 -1.52
N PHE A 31 -2.47 -9.78 -1.65
CA PHE A 31 -1.82 -9.52 -2.94
C PHE A 31 -2.13 -10.62 -3.97
N ALA A 32 -2.19 -11.89 -3.54
CA ALA A 32 -2.61 -12.99 -4.40
C ALA A 32 -4.04 -12.79 -4.92
N LEU A 33 -4.99 -12.43 -4.06
CA LEU A 33 -6.37 -12.11 -4.46
C LEU A 33 -6.42 -10.94 -5.43
N MET A 34 -5.65 -9.88 -5.17
CA MET A 34 -5.58 -8.69 -6.02
C MET A 34 -4.97 -8.99 -7.40
N SER A 35 -4.05 -9.95 -7.49
CA SER A 35 -3.49 -10.37 -8.77
C SER A 35 -4.54 -11.02 -9.69
N ALA A 36 -5.55 -11.66 -9.10
CA ALA A 36 -6.66 -12.29 -9.80
C ALA A 36 -7.80 -11.33 -10.16
N VAL A 37 -7.81 -10.10 -9.64
CA VAL A 37 -8.84 -9.10 -9.97
C VAL A 37 -8.72 -8.69 -11.43
N ASN A 38 -9.81 -8.89 -12.18
CA ASN A 38 -9.91 -8.41 -13.55
C ASN A 38 -10.32 -6.93 -13.56
N GLY A 39 -9.39 -6.04 -13.92
CA GLY A 39 -9.59 -4.60 -13.97
C GLY A 39 -8.60 -3.81 -13.11
N ALA A 40 -8.76 -2.49 -13.12
CA ALA A 40 -7.89 -1.57 -12.39
C ALA A 40 -8.20 -1.56 -10.88
N PHE A 41 -7.14 -1.56 -10.09
CA PHE A 41 -7.22 -1.37 -8.65
C PHE A 41 -6.15 -0.40 -8.17
N LEU A 42 -6.41 0.18 -7.01
CA LEU A 42 -5.47 0.97 -6.25
C LEU A 42 -5.49 0.46 -4.81
N MET A 43 -4.32 0.09 -4.32
CA MET A 43 -4.09 -0.12 -2.90
C MET A 43 -3.21 1.00 -2.35
N THR A 44 -3.55 1.50 -1.18
CA THR A 44 -2.66 2.35 -0.38
C THR A 44 -1.86 1.47 0.57
N TYR A 45 -0.68 1.91 1.00
CA TYR A 45 0.19 1.27 1.98
C TYR A 45 1.12 2.30 2.61
N ASP A 46 1.74 1.98 3.74
CA ASP A 46 2.89 2.77 4.19
C ASP A 46 4.12 2.46 3.33
N GLY A 47 5.05 3.40 3.23
CA GLY A 47 6.25 3.30 2.38
C GLY A 47 7.29 2.25 2.82
N ALA A 48 6.89 1.22 3.55
CA ALA A 48 7.76 0.16 4.06
C ALA A 48 8.37 -0.70 2.92
N SER A 49 9.59 -1.18 3.13
CA SER A 49 10.36 -1.89 2.10
C SER A 49 9.80 -3.28 1.78
N ASP A 50 9.30 -3.98 2.80
CA ASP A 50 8.65 -5.29 2.68
C ASP A 50 7.42 -5.26 1.76
N ILE A 51 6.60 -4.21 1.85
CA ILE A 51 5.44 -4.02 0.98
C ILE A 51 5.89 -3.77 -0.47
N ARG A 52 6.97 -3.01 -0.69
CA ARG A 52 7.51 -2.80 -2.05
C ARG A 52 8.01 -4.09 -2.66
N GLU A 53 8.70 -4.91 -1.88
CA GLU A 53 9.16 -6.24 -2.29
C GLU A 53 7.97 -7.15 -2.61
N LEU A 54 6.91 -7.11 -1.80
CA LEU A 54 5.70 -7.88 -2.03
C LEU A 54 4.98 -7.44 -3.32
N ALA A 55 4.87 -6.13 -3.55
CA ALA A 55 4.32 -5.60 -4.81
C ALA A 55 5.10 -6.09 -6.04
N ALA A 56 6.43 -6.08 -5.96
CA ALA A 56 7.29 -6.58 -7.02
C ALA A 56 7.07 -8.08 -7.30
N GLN A 57 6.88 -8.90 -6.26
CA GLN A 57 6.62 -10.35 -6.41
C GLN A 57 5.34 -10.65 -7.22
N TYR A 58 4.32 -9.80 -7.09
CA TYR A 58 3.05 -9.94 -7.82
C TYR A 58 2.99 -9.09 -9.10
N GLY A 59 4.08 -8.41 -9.48
CA GLY A 59 4.17 -7.61 -10.69
C GLY A 59 3.33 -6.33 -10.66
N PHE A 60 3.09 -5.76 -9.49
CA PHE A 60 2.35 -4.50 -9.35
C PHE A 60 3.27 -3.28 -9.49
N GLU A 61 2.76 -2.21 -10.08
CA GLU A 61 3.42 -0.91 -10.08
C GLU A 61 3.25 -0.23 -8.72
N THR A 62 4.28 0.50 -8.29
CA THR A 62 4.23 1.31 -7.06
C THR A 62 4.61 2.76 -7.32
N GLN A 63 3.93 3.70 -6.67
CA GLN A 63 4.27 5.12 -6.65
C GLN A 63 4.31 5.63 -5.22
N THR A 64 5.32 6.44 -4.89
CA THR A 64 5.45 7.04 -3.55
C THR A 64 4.91 8.46 -3.56
N ILE A 65 4.10 8.81 -2.56
CA ILE A 65 3.59 10.16 -2.35
C ILE A 65 4.06 10.67 -0.99
N ALA A 66 4.55 11.91 -0.96
CA ALA A 66 4.94 12.56 0.27
C ALA A 66 3.70 12.96 1.07
N MET A 67 3.58 12.46 2.30
CA MET A 67 2.51 12.82 3.22
C MET A 67 3.08 13.63 4.39
N LYS A 68 2.47 14.79 4.69
CA LYS A 68 2.77 15.53 5.92
C LYS A 68 1.85 15.02 7.01
N ASN A 69 2.41 14.36 8.02
CA ASN A 69 1.65 14.02 9.22
C ASN A 69 1.66 15.19 10.23
N THR A 70 0.73 15.17 11.18
CA THR A 70 0.59 16.19 12.25
C THR A 70 1.81 16.29 13.17
N HIS A 71 2.72 15.31 13.12
CA HIS A 71 3.93 15.25 13.94
C HIS A 71 5.21 15.70 13.22
N HIS A 72 5.10 16.35 12.06
CA HIS A 72 6.24 16.83 11.26
C HIS A 72 7.23 15.72 10.83
N ALA A 73 6.88 14.45 10.97
CA ALA A 73 7.67 13.36 10.43
C ALA A 73 7.26 13.12 8.98
N GLU A 74 8.25 13.11 8.08
CA GLU A 74 8.06 12.75 6.67
C GLU A 74 7.63 11.28 6.61
N MET A 75 6.34 11.04 6.36
CA MET A 75 5.84 9.71 6.06
C MET A 75 5.58 9.65 4.57
N THR A 76 6.05 8.59 3.94
CA THR A 76 5.73 8.29 2.56
C THR A 76 4.57 7.32 2.52
N GLU A 77 3.52 7.66 1.77
CA GLU A 77 2.45 6.75 1.40
C GLU A 77 2.84 6.07 0.09
N LEU A 78 2.51 4.78 -0.02
CA LEU A 78 2.79 3.94 -1.17
C LEU A 78 1.48 3.60 -1.86
N LEU A 79 1.33 4.04 -3.10
CA LEU A 79 0.27 3.60 -3.98
C LEU A 79 0.74 2.35 -4.73
N ILE A 80 -0.13 1.35 -4.84
CA ILE A 80 0.12 0.08 -5.52
C ILE A 80 -1.03 -0.22 -6.48
N GLY A 81 -0.73 -0.57 -7.72
CA GLY A 81 -1.74 -0.87 -8.73
C GLY A 81 -1.24 -1.83 -9.79
N ARG A 82 -2.14 -2.35 -10.64
CA ARG A 82 -1.77 -3.16 -11.80
C ARG A 82 -0.94 -2.35 -12.80
N ASP A 83 -1.40 -1.14 -13.09
CA ASP A 83 -0.66 -0.08 -13.75
C ASP A 83 -1.08 1.25 -13.10
N LEU A 84 -0.15 2.22 -13.07
CA LEU A 84 -0.39 3.56 -12.52
C LEU A 84 -0.22 4.63 -13.59
N LEU A 85 -0.53 4.30 -14.85
CA LEU A 85 -0.38 5.23 -15.99
C LEU A 85 -1.20 6.51 -15.78
N TRP A 86 -2.45 6.37 -15.34
CA TRP A 86 -3.36 7.49 -15.05
C TRP A 86 -2.82 8.46 -13.99
N LEU A 87 -1.99 7.97 -13.06
CA LEU A 87 -1.37 8.81 -12.03
C LEU A 87 -0.19 9.61 -12.61
N LYS A 88 0.57 9.01 -13.53
CA LYS A 88 1.72 9.64 -14.21
C LYS A 88 1.30 10.71 -15.22
N GLU A 89 0.08 10.62 -15.74
CA GLU A 89 -0.46 11.59 -16.70
C GLU A 89 -0.92 12.90 -16.05
N GLY A 90 -1.36 12.86 -14.78
CA GLY A 90 -1.84 14.03 -14.03
C GLY A 90 -0.74 14.94 -13.46
N ASP A 91 0.53 14.51 -13.51
CA ASP A 91 1.71 15.27 -13.04
C ASP A 91 2.32 16.16 -14.15
N ARG A 92 1.60 16.38 -15.27
CA ARG A 92 2.01 17.24 -16.39
C ARG A 92 1.33 18.60 -16.39
#